data_AF-A0A8E0RNZ5-F1
#
_entry.id   AF-A0A8E0RNZ5-F1
#
_cell.length_a   1.000
_cell.length_b   1.000
_cell.length_c   1.000
_cell.angle_alpha   90.00
_cell.angle_beta   90.00
_cell.angle_gamma   90.00
#
_symmetry.space_group_name_H-M   'P 1'
#
loop_
_entity.id
_entity.type
_entity.pdbx_description
1 polymer ?
#
loop_
_entity_poly.entity_id
_entity_poly.type
_entity_poly.pdbx_seq_one_letter_code
_entity_poly.pdbx_strand_id
1 'polypeptide(L)'
;MARRVMQFFLTNGMNTEGQLYRVKKVNPEFSSPGSPVDWADIERYVQHLENDWSILSMADLVLNHTSNDSPWVQEHPECAYNVVNSPHLVPAYILDAIVWCMSKEVSTGALANRGIPAKLGDPSSEIPAMRAWLSENIERAKLHEFFIADVDAVKNEFVSWLLCGKSSIDAVSFRSGENHLFLKVAGLRKGRRHGATVDFEVARREYLGIRDHSMPLSEAAAESAADQLRARLLQLNADKIREVDEHIQVAIQNVLANAGYRFYDPYGLKLGTVTMDTPIMWKYFYHPRGSINNAQEAEALLNTPDAPRIMAFNGWVMGDDPLRNFAESSSNVYLRRELIVWGDSVKLRYVQFQSEPYSVHIYYK
;
A
#
# COMPACT_ATOMS: atom_id res chain seq x y z
N MET A 1 -20.72 5.04 45.74
CA MET A 1 -21.05 3.96 44.79
C MET A 1 -19.86 3.74 43.88
N ALA A 2 -19.30 2.53 43.87
CA ALA A 2 -18.26 2.18 42.92
C ALA A 2 -18.90 2.02 41.53
N ARG A 3 -18.63 2.95 40.61
CA ARG A 3 -19.04 2.82 39.21
C ARG A 3 -18.23 1.69 38.59
N ARG A 4 -18.90 0.64 38.11
CA ARG A 4 -18.25 -0.45 37.37
C ARG A 4 -18.36 -0.11 35.89
N VAL A 5 -17.24 -0.17 35.18
CA VAL A 5 -17.19 -0.07 33.72
C VAL A 5 -17.23 -1.50 33.18
N MET A 6 -18.19 -1.80 32.31
CA MET A 6 -18.19 -3.03 31.52
C MET A 6 -17.85 -2.69 30.08
N GLN A 7 -16.95 -3.45 29.47
CA GLN A 7 -16.56 -3.33 28.06
C GLN A 7 -17.23 -4.47 27.28
N PHE A 8 -17.93 -4.14 26.19
CA PHE A 8 -18.55 -5.11 25.28
C PHE A 8 -17.91 -4.98 23.89
N PHE A 9 -17.66 -6.13 23.24
CA PHE A 9 -17.03 -6.21 21.93
C PHE A 9 -18.06 -6.60 20.86
N LEU A 10 -18.08 -5.86 19.74
CA LEU A 10 -18.85 -6.20 18.54
C LEU A 10 -17.84 -6.70 17.48
N THR A 11 -17.74 -8.01 17.25
CA THR A 11 -16.87 -8.57 16.19
C THR A 11 -17.63 -9.54 15.32
N ASN A 12 -17.49 -9.45 14.00
CA ASN A 12 -17.86 -10.55 13.12
C ASN A 12 -16.86 -10.62 11.96
N GLY A 13 -15.87 -11.50 12.12
CA GLY A 13 -14.65 -11.64 11.33
C GLY A 13 -13.55 -12.23 12.21
N MET A 14 -12.46 -12.78 11.64
CA MET A 14 -11.44 -13.57 12.36
C MET A 14 -10.96 -12.94 13.69
N ASN A 15 -11.58 -13.36 14.80
CA ASN A 15 -11.14 -13.37 16.21
C ASN A 15 -10.10 -12.35 16.71
N THR A 16 -10.06 -11.13 16.17
CA THR A 16 -9.17 -10.07 16.66
C THR A 16 -9.94 -8.78 16.85
N GLU A 17 -9.73 -8.19 18.03
CA GLU A 17 -10.27 -6.90 18.45
C GLU A 17 -9.97 -5.84 17.38
N GLY A 18 -11.00 -5.17 16.86
CA GLY A 18 -10.84 -4.05 15.92
C GLY A 18 -11.55 -4.20 14.56
N GLN A 19 -12.11 -5.35 14.24
CA GLN A 19 -12.71 -5.58 12.93
C GLN A 19 -14.15 -5.06 12.81
N LEU A 20 -14.36 -4.03 11.98
CA LEU A 20 -15.69 -3.59 11.58
C LEU A 20 -16.04 -4.18 10.20
N TYR A 21 -17.04 -5.08 10.19
CA TYR A 21 -17.60 -5.68 8.96
C TYR A 21 -18.71 -4.81 8.37
N ARG A 22 -19.57 -4.26 9.24
CA ARG A 22 -20.64 -3.31 8.93
C ARG A 22 -20.94 -2.44 10.13
N VAL A 23 -20.53 -1.18 10.10
CA VAL A 23 -20.83 -0.19 11.16
C VAL A 23 -22.36 -0.02 11.36
N LYS A 24 -23.18 -0.36 10.37
CA LYS A 24 -24.64 -0.18 10.38
C LYS A 24 -25.43 -1.36 10.97
N LYS A 25 -24.83 -2.52 11.27
CA LYS A 25 -25.56 -3.70 11.78
C LYS A 25 -24.92 -4.28 13.03
N VAL A 26 -25.76 -4.73 13.96
CA VAL A 26 -25.33 -5.46 15.16
C VAL A 26 -24.78 -6.83 14.77
N ASN A 27 -23.84 -7.36 15.57
CA ASN A 27 -23.30 -8.70 15.39
C ASN A 27 -24.44 -9.73 15.37
N PRO A 28 -24.62 -10.53 14.28
CA PRO A 28 -25.65 -11.55 14.22
C PRO A 28 -25.50 -12.66 15.26
N GLU A 29 -24.34 -12.85 15.89
CA GLU A 29 -24.18 -13.81 17.00
C GLU A 29 -25.01 -13.43 18.23
N PHE A 30 -25.41 -12.16 18.38
CA PHE A 30 -26.35 -11.75 19.43
C PHE A 30 -27.79 -12.15 19.12
N SER A 31 -28.09 -12.50 17.87
CA SER A 31 -29.43 -12.92 17.45
C SER A 31 -29.63 -14.43 17.63
N SER A 32 -30.82 -14.81 18.08
CA SER A 32 -31.28 -16.21 18.05
C SER A 32 -32.20 -16.46 16.85
N PRO A 33 -32.34 -17.70 16.36
CA PRO A 33 -33.27 -18.00 15.27
C PRO A 33 -34.70 -17.51 15.58
N GLY A 34 -35.23 -16.61 14.76
CA GLY A 34 -36.56 -16.01 14.94
C GLY A 34 -36.62 -14.81 15.90
N SER A 35 -35.49 -14.37 16.45
CA SER A 35 -35.40 -13.19 17.31
C SER A 35 -34.12 -12.39 16.97
N PRO A 36 -34.16 -11.60 15.89
CA PRO A 36 -33.03 -10.78 15.50
C PRO A 36 -32.84 -9.66 16.53
N VAL A 37 -31.58 -9.43 16.91
CA VAL A 37 -31.18 -8.29 17.75
C VAL A 37 -30.80 -7.12 16.84
N ASP A 38 -31.37 -5.96 17.12
CA ASP A 38 -31.07 -4.71 16.40
C ASP A 38 -30.54 -3.60 17.32
N TRP A 39 -30.33 -2.40 16.77
CA TRP A 39 -29.82 -1.27 17.53
C TRP A 39 -30.78 -0.79 18.63
N ALA A 40 -32.09 -0.96 18.47
CA ALA A 40 -33.06 -0.62 19.51
C ALA A 40 -32.98 -1.61 20.68
N ASP A 41 -32.69 -2.89 20.41
CA ASP A 41 -32.37 -3.85 21.47
C ASP A 41 -31.11 -3.49 22.24
N ILE A 42 -30.04 -3.11 21.53
CA ILE A 42 -28.80 -2.65 22.14
C ILE A 42 -29.03 -1.38 22.96
N GLU A 43 -29.79 -0.42 22.45
CA GLU A 43 -30.16 0.80 23.17
C GLU A 43 -30.90 0.48 24.46
N ARG A 44 -31.93 -0.38 24.40
CA ARG A 44 -32.68 -0.83 25.59
C ARG A 44 -31.76 -1.49 26.61
N TYR A 45 -30.85 -2.33 26.16
CA TYR A 45 -29.90 -3.01 27.04
C TYR A 45 -28.94 -2.02 27.71
N VAL A 46 -28.38 -1.07 26.95
CA VAL A 46 -27.51 -0.02 27.49
C VAL A 46 -28.26 0.85 28.50
N GLN A 47 -29.52 1.21 28.22
CA GLN A 47 -30.36 1.96 29.17
C GLN A 47 -30.66 1.17 30.44
N HIS A 48 -30.84 -0.15 30.36
CA HIS A 48 -30.99 -1.01 31.54
C HIS A 48 -29.73 -1.03 32.40
N LEU A 49 -28.55 -1.19 31.78
CA LEU A 49 -27.26 -1.11 32.48
C LEU A 49 -27.10 0.23 33.22
N GLU A 50 -27.48 1.34 32.57
CA GLU A 50 -27.38 2.67 33.15
C GLU A 50 -28.37 2.89 34.30
N ASN A 51 -29.67 2.68 34.06
CA ASN A 51 -30.73 3.06 34.99
C ASN A 51 -30.85 2.10 36.17
N ASP A 52 -30.73 0.80 35.93
CA ASP A 52 -31.01 -0.20 36.95
C ASP A 52 -29.73 -0.60 37.69
N TRP A 53 -28.59 -0.60 36.99
CA TRP A 53 -27.31 -1.08 37.55
C TRP A 53 -26.26 0.01 37.76
N SER A 54 -26.54 1.26 37.36
CA SER A 54 -25.59 2.39 37.47
C SER A 54 -24.25 2.12 36.77
N ILE A 55 -24.31 1.43 35.63
CA ILE A 55 -23.16 1.10 34.77
C ILE A 55 -23.19 2.00 33.53
N LEU A 56 -22.07 2.67 33.26
CA LEU A 56 -21.88 3.45 32.02
C LEU A 56 -21.19 2.59 30.96
N SER A 57 -21.59 2.79 29.70
CA SER A 57 -21.07 2.06 28.55
C SER A 57 -20.15 2.95 27.71
N MET A 58 -19.07 2.35 27.19
CA MET A 58 -18.19 2.95 26.21
C MET A 58 -17.93 1.93 25.10
N ALA A 59 -17.64 2.41 23.89
CA ALA A 59 -17.31 1.58 22.75
C ALA A 59 -16.03 2.08 22.09
N ASP A 60 -15.18 1.16 21.67
CA ASP A 60 -14.00 1.48 20.87
C ASP A 60 -14.42 1.83 19.45
N LEU A 61 -13.92 2.96 18.95
CA LEU A 61 -14.11 3.39 17.57
C LEU A 61 -12.87 3.05 16.75
N VAL A 62 -13.03 2.22 15.74
CA VAL A 62 -11.95 1.86 14.82
C VAL A 62 -12.11 2.68 13.55
N LEU A 63 -11.24 3.67 13.39
CA LEU A 63 -11.27 4.57 12.24
C LEU A 63 -10.20 4.21 11.20
N ASN A 64 -9.15 3.49 11.58
CA ASN A 64 -7.98 3.31 10.70
C ASN A 64 -8.17 2.25 9.60
N HIS A 65 -9.09 1.30 9.81
CA HIS A 65 -9.26 0.14 8.95
C HIS A 65 -10.67 -0.45 9.03
N THR A 66 -11.00 -1.32 8.06
CA THR A 66 -12.22 -2.15 8.04
C THR A 66 -11.83 -3.57 7.62
N SER A 67 -12.68 -4.56 7.88
CA SER A 67 -12.42 -5.94 7.42
C SER A 67 -12.30 -6.02 5.90
N ASN A 68 -11.34 -6.78 5.38
CA ASN A 68 -11.04 -6.92 3.96
C ASN A 68 -12.14 -7.63 3.14
N ASP A 69 -13.04 -8.33 3.82
CA ASP A 69 -14.20 -9.03 3.27
C ASP A 69 -15.51 -8.21 3.40
N SER A 70 -15.43 -6.99 3.91
CA SER A 70 -16.59 -6.09 4.02
C SER A 70 -17.13 -5.78 2.61
N PRO A 71 -18.40 -6.09 2.29
CA PRO A 71 -18.92 -5.87 0.92
C PRO A 71 -18.81 -4.41 0.46
N TRP A 72 -19.02 -3.46 1.37
CA TRP A 72 -19.00 -2.03 1.06
C TRP A 72 -17.63 -1.55 0.57
N VAL A 73 -16.53 -2.14 1.06
CA VAL A 73 -15.18 -1.71 0.63
C VAL A 73 -14.83 -2.24 -0.76
N GLN A 74 -15.50 -3.31 -1.20
CA GLN A 74 -15.40 -3.84 -2.57
C GLN A 74 -16.25 -3.03 -3.56
N GLU A 75 -17.34 -2.43 -3.08
CA GLU A 75 -18.20 -1.48 -3.80
C GLU A 75 -17.57 -0.08 -3.88
N HIS A 76 -16.87 0.33 -2.82
CA HIS A 76 -16.21 1.63 -2.65
C HIS A 76 -14.69 1.49 -2.39
N PRO A 77 -13.92 0.89 -3.32
CA PRO A 77 -12.48 0.67 -3.15
C PRO A 77 -11.68 1.98 -3.02
N GLU A 78 -12.21 3.11 -3.47
CA GLU A 78 -11.61 4.45 -3.33
C GLU A 78 -11.43 4.90 -1.87
N CYS A 79 -12.19 4.30 -0.94
CA CYS A 79 -12.12 4.55 0.49
C CYS A 79 -10.91 3.90 1.17
N ALA A 80 -10.17 3.03 0.48
CA ALA A 80 -8.94 2.43 0.96
C ALA A 80 -7.72 2.99 0.21
N TYR A 81 -6.52 2.87 0.79
CA TYR A 81 -5.30 3.02 0.00
C TYR A 81 -5.24 1.87 -1.00
N ASN A 82 -5.23 2.18 -2.29
CA ASN A 82 -5.20 1.17 -3.36
C ASN A 82 -4.23 1.56 -4.47
N VAL A 83 -3.89 0.62 -5.35
CA VAL A 83 -2.87 0.84 -6.40
C VAL A 83 -3.27 1.89 -7.45
N VAL A 84 -4.53 2.34 -7.50
CA VAL A 84 -5.02 3.36 -8.44
C VAL A 84 -4.94 4.76 -7.82
N ASN A 85 -5.45 4.94 -6.59
CA ASN A 85 -5.41 6.22 -5.88
C ASN A 85 -4.06 6.48 -5.19
N SER A 86 -3.25 5.44 -5.02
CA SER A 86 -1.92 5.44 -4.38
C SER A 86 -0.92 4.70 -5.26
N PRO A 87 -0.59 5.23 -6.45
CA PRO A 87 0.19 4.52 -7.47
C PRO A 87 1.62 4.16 -7.05
N HIS A 88 2.17 4.83 -6.03
CA HIS A 88 3.46 4.46 -5.42
C HIS A 88 3.44 3.09 -4.74
N LEU A 89 2.25 2.53 -4.47
CA LEU A 89 2.09 1.20 -3.87
C LEU A 89 2.14 0.06 -4.90
N VAL A 90 2.05 0.35 -6.21
CA VAL A 90 2.10 -0.68 -7.27
C VAL A 90 3.32 -1.60 -7.14
N PRO A 91 4.57 -1.10 -6.96
CA PRO A 91 5.74 -1.96 -6.87
C PRO A 91 5.73 -2.83 -5.61
N ALA A 92 5.18 -2.31 -4.51
CA ALA A 92 5.02 -3.06 -3.27
C ALA A 92 3.99 -4.20 -3.40
N TYR A 93 2.93 -4.01 -4.18
CA TYR A 93 1.97 -5.07 -4.48
C TYR A 93 2.58 -6.18 -5.35
N ILE A 94 3.39 -5.83 -6.35
CA ILE A 94 4.11 -6.84 -7.16
C ILE A 94 5.10 -7.61 -6.29
N LEU A 95 5.79 -6.92 -5.38
CA LEU A 95 6.65 -7.58 -4.39
C LEU A 95 5.87 -8.51 -3.46
N ASP A 96 4.69 -8.09 -2.98
CA ASP A 96 3.81 -8.93 -2.15
C ASP A 96 3.41 -10.22 -2.86
N ALA A 97 3.12 -10.14 -4.16
CA ALA A 97 2.85 -11.30 -5.00
C ALA A 97 4.03 -12.29 -5.04
N ILE A 98 5.27 -11.79 -5.20
CA ILE A 98 6.48 -12.64 -5.22
C ILE A 98 6.66 -13.36 -3.88
N VAL A 99 6.51 -12.65 -2.76
CA VAL A 99 6.67 -13.23 -1.41
C VAL A 99 5.57 -14.26 -1.12
N TRP A 100 4.34 -13.99 -1.57
CA TRP A 100 3.23 -14.94 -1.46
C TRP A 100 3.47 -16.22 -2.29
N CYS A 101 3.98 -16.07 -3.52
CA CYS A 101 4.36 -17.20 -4.37
C CYS A 101 5.43 -18.07 -3.71
N MET A 102 6.44 -17.48 -3.07
CA MET A 102 7.41 -18.24 -2.27
C MET A 102 6.71 -19.10 -1.21
N SER A 103 5.79 -18.52 -0.44
CA SER A 103 5.05 -19.24 0.60
C SER A 103 4.27 -20.43 0.02
N LYS A 104 3.63 -20.24 -1.14
CA LYS A 104 2.90 -21.30 -1.85
C LYS A 104 3.85 -22.41 -2.33
N GLU A 105 4.96 -22.05 -2.97
CA GLU A 105 5.93 -23.03 -3.47
C GLU A 105 6.62 -23.80 -2.33
N VAL A 106 6.92 -23.15 -1.21
CA VAL A 106 7.43 -23.82 0.00
C VAL A 106 6.38 -24.78 0.57
N SER A 107 5.12 -24.34 0.72
CA SER A 107 4.06 -25.17 1.30
C SER A 107 3.77 -26.45 0.53
N THR A 108 4.00 -26.44 -0.79
CA THR A 108 3.81 -27.61 -1.67
C THR A 108 5.09 -28.46 -1.79
N GLY A 109 6.18 -28.05 -1.17
CA GLY A 109 7.49 -28.71 -1.24
C GLY A 109 8.24 -28.46 -2.55
N ALA A 110 7.75 -27.58 -3.44
CA ALA A 110 8.38 -27.30 -4.73
C ALA A 110 9.80 -26.71 -4.59
N LEU A 111 10.10 -26.05 -3.47
CA LEU A 111 11.42 -25.48 -3.18
C LEU A 111 12.34 -26.39 -2.37
N ALA A 112 11.95 -27.63 -2.05
CA ALA A 112 12.78 -28.54 -1.26
C ALA A 112 14.16 -28.79 -1.92
N ASN A 113 14.18 -29.00 -3.24
CA ASN A 113 15.43 -29.17 -4.01
C ASN A 113 16.27 -27.90 -4.12
N ARG A 114 15.71 -26.75 -3.75
CA ARG A 114 16.41 -25.46 -3.65
C ARG A 114 16.84 -25.14 -2.22
N GLY A 115 16.70 -26.09 -1.28
CA GLY A 115 17.08 -25.92 0.12
C GLY A 115 16.02 -25.24 0.99
N ILE A 116 14.77 -25.17 0.54
CA ILE A 116 13.66 -24.57 1.30
C ILE A 116 12.52 -25.60 1.43
N PRO A 117 12.58 -26.50 2.43
CA PRO A 117 11.55 -27.51 2.65
C PRO A 117 10.26 -26.88 3.22
N ALA A 118 9.13 -27.59 3.10
CA ALA A 118 7.87 -27.15 3.68
C ALA A 118 7.92 -27.08 5.21
N LYS A 119 8.63 -28.02 5.84
CA LYS A 119 8.89 -28.03 7.29
C LYS A 119 10.27 -27.42 7.53
N LEU A 120 10.27 -26.22 8.08
CA LEU A 120 11.48 -25.45 8.36
C LEU A 120 12.09 -25.90 9.69
N GLY A 121 13.41 -25.98 9.75
CA GLY A 121 14.10 -26.44 10.95
C GLY A 121 15.60 -26.11 11.03
N ASP A 122 16.24 -25.82 9.90
CA ASP A 122 17.65 -25.42 9.85
C ASP A 122 17.81 -24.00 9.28
N PRO A 123 17.77 -22.95 10.12
CA PRO A 123 17.90 -21.58 9.64
C PRO A 123 19.26 -21.30 9.00
N SER A 124 20.30 -22.10 9.28
CA SER A 124 21.65 -21.87 8.76
C SER A 124 21.74 -22.13 7.25
N SER A 125 20.93 -23.04 6.72
CA SER A 125 20.86 -23.37 5.30
C SER A 125 19.61 -22.77 4.63
N GLU A 126 18.48 -22.76 5.32
CA GLU A 126 17.17 -22.37 4.76
C GLU A 126 17.07 -20.85 4.54
N ILE A 127 17.57 -20.02 5.46
CA ILE A 127 17.51 -18.54 5.31
C ILE A 127 18.36 -18.05 4.13
N PRO A 128 19.62 -18.50 3.92
CA PRO A 128 20.37 -18.19 2.70
C PRO A 128 19.67 -18.66 1.42
N ALA A 129 19.04 -19.84 1.44
CA ALA A 129 18.29 -20.35 0.29
C ALA A 129 17.07 -19.47 -0.05
N MET A 130 16.29 -19.07 0.97
CA MET A 130 15.19 -18.11 0.81
C MET A 130 15.68 -16.77 0.25
N ARG A 131 16.80 -16.26 0.76
CA ARG A 131 17.42 -15.02 0.25
C ARG A 131 17.72 -15.13 -1.24
N ALA A 132 18.41 -16.20 -1.66
CA ALA A 132 18.77 -16.40 -3.05
C ALA A 132 17.54 -16.50 -3.96
N TRP A 133 16.49 -17.22 -3.52
CA TRP A 133 15.23 -17.31 -4.25
C TRP A 133 14.54 -15.94 -4.38
N LEU A 134 14.48 -15.17 -3.29
CA LEU A 134 13.86 -13.83 -3.29
C LEU A 134 14.63 -12.88 -4.21
N SER A 135 15.95 -12.81 -4.09
CA SER A 135 16.80 -11.95 -4.93
C SER A 135 16.59 -12.23 -6.41
N GLU A 136 16.63 -13.50 -6.83
CA GLU A 136 16.43 -13.92 -8.22
C GLU A 136 15.06 -13.49 -8.78
N ASN A 137 13.99 -13.71 -8.01
CA ASN A 137 12.63 -13.41 -8.47
C ASN A 137 12.30 -11.91 -8.43
N ILE A 138 12.83 -11.17 -7.45
CA ILE A 138 12.66 -9.71 -7.38
C ILE A 138 13.46 -9.01 -8.48
N GLU A 139 14.67 -9.47 -8.79
CA GLU A 139 15.47 -8.94 -9.89
C GLU A 139 14.73 -9.07 -11.23
N ARG A 140 14.14 -10.26 -11.50
CA ARG A 140 13.32 -10.51 -12.69
C ARG A 140 12.10 -9.59 -12.80
N ALA A 141 11.53 -9.17 -11.68
CA ALA A 141 10.37 -8.28 -11.67
C ALA A 141 10.72 -6.82 -12.01
N LYS A 142 12.01 -6.45 -11.97
CA LYS A 142 12.52 -5.11 -12.31
C LYS A 142 11.72 -3.97 -11.67
N LEU A 143 11.52 -4.05 -10.36
CA LEU A 143 10.65 -3.11 -9.63
C LEU A 143 11.12 -1.64 -9.75
N HIS A 144 12.41 -1.41 -9.98
CA HIS A 144 12.96 -0.07 -10.23
C HIS A 144 12.33 0.63 -11.45
N GLU A 145 11.84 -0.11 -12.44
CA GLU A 145 11.23 0.47 -13.64
C GLU A 145 10.01 1.35 -13.28
N PHE A 146 9.29 1.07 -12.19
CA PHE A 146 8.16 1.90 -11.76
C PHE A 146 8.54 3.26 -11.16
N PHE A 147 9.81 3.44 -10.80
CA PHE A 147 10.30 4.65 -10.14
C PHE A 147 11.14 5.55 -11.06
N ILE A 148 11.49 5.07 -12.25
CA ILE A 148 12.27 5.82 -13.24
C ILE A 148 11.38 6.46 -14.29
N ALA A 149 11.93 7.43 -15.02
CA ALA A 149 11.27 8.11 -16.12
C ALA A 149 11.57 7.43 -17.46
N ASP A 150 10.58 7.41 -18.35
CA ASP A 150 10.81 7.28 -19.78
C ASP A 150 11.41 8.61 -20.27
N VAL A 151 12.71 8.58 -20.57
CA VAL A 151 13.50 9.79 -20.87
C VAL A 151 12.95 10.54 -22.08
N ASP A 152 12.64 9.82 -23.16
CA ASP A 152 12.20 10.45 -24.41
C ASP A 152 10.73 10.90 -24.30
N ALA A 153 9.88 10.12 -23.63
CA ALA A 153 8.49 10.52 -23.39
C ALA A 153 8.41 11.79 -22.52
N VAL A 154 9.14 11.84 -21.40
CA VAL A 154 9.16 13.03 -20.52
C VAL A 154 9.78 14.22 -21.22
N LYS A 155 10.83 14.02 -22.05
CA LYS A 155 11.38 15.08 -22.90
C LYS A 155 10.30 15.69 -23.81
N ASN A 156 9.57 14.87 -24.55
CA ASN A 156 8.56 15.32 -25.50
C ASN A 156 7.38 16.02 -24.82
N GLU A 157 6.98 15.53 -23.63
CA GLU A 157 5.98 16.17 -22.79
C GLU A 157 6.41 17.55 -22.32
N PHE A 158 7.68 17.69 -21.92
CA PHE A 158 8.24 18.96 -21.50
C PHE A 158 8.27 19.98 -22.65
N VAL A 159 8.72 19.57 -23.85
CA VAL A 159 8.67 20.43 -25.06
C VAL A 159 7.24 20.87 -25.35
N SER A 160 6.30 19.92 -25.38
CA SER A 160 4.89 20.21 -25.65
C SER A 160 4.30 21.18 -24.62
N TRP A 161 4.66 21.02 -23.34
CA TRP A 161 4.24 21.92 -22.27
C TRP A 161 4.81 23.33 -22.47
N LEU A 162 6.10 23.46 -22.79
CA LEU A 162 6.79 24.74 -23.08
C LEU A 162 6.18 25.50 -24.28
N LEU A 163 5.67 24.78 -25.28
CA LEU A 163 5.08 25.36 -26.49
C LEU A 163 3.58 25.68 -26.36
N CYS A 164 2.84 24.98 -25.49
CA CYS A 164 1.39 25.12 -25.43
C CYS A 164 0.94 26.33 -24.58
N GLY A 165 1.65 26.66 -23.50
CA GLY A 165 1.34 27.77 -22.59
C GLY A 165 -0.01 27.70 -21.86
N LYS A 166 -0.87 26.71 -22.15
CA LYS A 166 -2.22 26.55 -21.58
C LYS A 166 -2.45 25.21 -20.87
N SER A 167 -1.51 24.28 -20.94
CA SER A 167 -1.67 22.94 -20.34
C SER A 167 -1.50 22.98 -18.81
N SER A 168 -2.46 22.40 -18.09
CA SER A 168 -2.32 22.18 -16.64
C SER A 168 -1.11 21.30 -16.35
N ILE A 169 -0.23 21.76 -15.46
CA ILE A 169 0.97 21.02 -15.07
C ILE A 169 0.64 19.68 -14.42
N ASP A 170 -0.45 19.60 -13.65
CA ASP A 170 -0.81 18.39 -12.89
C ASP A 170 -1.23 17.21 -13.78
N ALA A 171 -1.54 17.47 -15.06
CA ALA A 171 -1.84 16.41 -16.02
C ALA A 171 -0.57 15.67 -16.47
N VAL A 172 0.54 16.40 -16.66
CA VAL A 172 1.78 15.89 -17.28
C VAL A 172 2.96 15.80 -16.31
N SER A 173 2.92 16.53 -15.21
CA SER A 173 3.96 16.72 -14.22
C SER A 173 3.31 16.93 -12.84
N PHE A 174 4.01 17.56 -11.89
CA PHE A 174 3.54 17.88 -10.55
C PHE A 174 4.27 19.12 -10.05
N ARG A 175 3.69 19.77 -9.02
CA ARG A 175 4.38 20.81 -8.25
C ARG A 175 4.98 20.22 -6.99
N SER A 176 6.29 20.37 -6.88
CA SER A 176 7.06 19.85 -5.74
C SER A 176 7.11 20.83 -4.56
N GLY A 177 7.13 22.13 -4.84
CA GLY A 177 7.54 23.14 -3.86
C GLY A 177 9.06 23.18 -3.60
N GLU A 178 9.82 22.36 -4.31
CA GLU A 178 11.27 22.20 -4.15
C GLU A 178 12.05 23.07 -5.15
N ASN A 179 13.32 23.31 -4.81
CA ASN A 179 14.23 24.05 -5.68
C ASN A 179 15.08 23.16 -6.62
N HIS A 180 14.97 21.84 -6.49
CA HIS A 180 15.80 20.88 -7.22
C HIS A 180 14.94 19.80 -7.89
N LEU A 181 15.43 19.24 -8.99
CA LEU A 181 14.77 18.16 -9.71
C LEU A 181 14.97 16.81 -9.01
N PHE A 182 13.86 16.08 -8.83
CA PHE A 182 13.82 14.69 -8.40
C PHE A 182 12.68 13.94 -9.12
N LEU A 183 12.79 12.62 -9.18
CA LEU A 183 11.77 11.76 -9.77
C LEU A 183 10.64 11.49 -8.78
N LYS A 184 9.41 11.61 -9.26
CA LYS A 184 8.19 11.23 -8.53
C LYS A 184 7.27 10.43 -9.44
N VAL A 185 6.62 9.40 -8.90
CA VAL A 185 5.55 8.65 -9.58
C VAL A 185 4.32 9.55 -9.71
N ALA A 186 4.21 10.25 -10.83
CA ALA A 186 3.23 11.30 -11.09
C ALA A 186 2.98 11.47 -12.60
N GLY A 187 2.06 12.37 -12.97
CA GLY A 187 1.72 12.64 -14.37
C GLY A 187 0.96 11.50 -15.06
N LEU A 188 1.04 11.47 -16.40
CA LEU A 188 0.23 10.61 -17.27
C LEU A 188 0.47 9.10 -17.07
N ARG A 189 1.67 8.73 -16.65
CA ARG A 189 2.11 7.33 -16.52
C ARG A 189 2.20 6.84 -15.06
N LYS A 190 1.65 7.58 -14.09
CA LYS A 190 1.71 7.18 -12.68
C LYS A 190 1.22 5.73 -12.47
N GLY A 191 1.97 4.96 -11.68
CA GLY A 191 1.66 3.55 -11.42
C GLY A 191 2.01 2.58 -12.55
N ARG A 192 2.71 3.04 -13.59
CA ARG A 192 3.24 2.21 -14.68
C ARG A 192 4.75 2.10 -14.59
N ARG A 193 5.32 1.11 -15.29
CA ARG A 193 6.76 1.10 -15.60
C ARG A 193 7.11 2.36 -16.39
N HIS A 194 8.27 2.93 -16.08
CA HIS A 194 8.77 4.21 -16.56
C HIS A 194 7.80 5.38 -16.29
N GLY A 195 7.07 5.26 -15.17
CA GLY A 195 5.96 6.13 -14.79
C GLY A 195 6.33 7.33 -13.94
N ALA A 196 7.61 7.53 -13.63
CA ALA A 196 8.05 8.73 -12.94
C ALA A 196 8.26 9.90 -13.90
N THR A 197 8.15 11.11 -13.36
CA THR A 197 8.42 12.37 -14.05
C THR A 197 9.09 13.33 -13.07
N VAL A 198 9.41 14.53 -13.54
CA VAL A 198 9.97 15.63 -12.73
C VAL A 198 9.05 16.83 -12.74
N ASP A 199 9.28 17.77 -11.83
CA ASP A 199 8.61 19.07 -11.81
C ASP A 199 9.08 19.95 -12.98
N PHE A 200 8.18 20.19 -13.93
CA PHE A 200 8.49 20.98 -15.14
C PHE A 200 8.70 22.46 -14.84
N GLU A 201 8.09 23.02 -13.79
CA GLU A 201 8.35 24.41 -13.37
C GLU A 201 9.78 24.55 -12.85
N VAL A 202 10.28 23.56 -12.08
CA VAL A 202 11.67 23.50 -11.63
C VAL A 202 12.62 23.35 -12.81
N ALA A 203 12.35 22.42 -13.75
CA ALA A 203 13.20 22.18 -14.91
C ALA A 203 13.31 23.42 -15.80
N ARG A 204 12.18 24.10 -16.04
CA ARG A 204 12.14 25.36 -16.80
C ARG A 204 12.97 26.44 -16.12
N ARG A 205 12.82 26.62 -14.81
CA ARG A 205 13.59 27.60 -14.04
C ARG A 205 15.08 27.31 -14.10
N GLU A 206 15.47 26.05 -13.99
CA GLU A 206 16.87 25.60 -14.00
C GLU A 206 17.54 25.81 -15.36
N TYR A 207 16.91 25.38 -16.46
CA TYR A 207 17.53 25.38 -17.78
C TYR A 207 17.32 26.65 -18.61
N LEU A 208 16.28 27.43 -18.30
CA LEU A 208 15.95 28.65 -19.04
C LEU A 208 16.10 29.92 -18.20
N GLY A 209 16.27 29.81 -16.87
CA GLY A 209 16.34 30.97 -15.98
C GLY A 209 15.02 31.74 -15.83
N ILE A 210 13.93 31.24 -16.42
CA ILE A 210 12.63 31.89 -16.44
C ILE A 210 11.87 31.57 -15.15
N ARG A 211 11.54 32.63 -14.38
CA ARG A 211 10.84 32.53 -13.09
C ARG A 211 9.40 33.02 -13.13
N ASP A 212 9.00 33.69 -14.20
CA ASP A 212 7.64 34.21 -14.40
C ASP A 212 6.77 33.23 -15.21
N HIS A 213 5.56 33.63 -15.59
CA HIS A 213 4.67 32.83 -16.42
C HIS A 213 4.91 33.01 -17.94
N SER A 214 6.10 33.46 -18.39
CA SER A 214 6.36 33.71 -19.81
C SER A 214 6.34 32.42 -20.62
N MET A 215 5.22 32.19 -21.31
CA MET A 215 4.92 31.04 -22.17
C MET A 215 3.95 31.53 -23.26
N PRO A 216 3.97 30.96 -24.48
CA PRO A 216 4.82 29.88 -24.95
C PRO A 216 6.26 30.33 -25.26
N LEU A 217 7.19 29.37 -25.33
CA LEU A 217 8.58 29.61 -25.74
C LEU A 217 8.80 29.32 -27.23
N SER A 218 9.95 29.73 -27.76
CA SER A 218 10.36 29.31 -29.11
C SER A 218 10.75 27.83 -29.13
N GLU A 219 10.56 27.18 -30.28
CA GLU A 219 10.91 25.77 -30.48
C GLU A 219 12.39 25.49 -30.17
N ALA A 220 13.29 26.36 -30.61
CA ALA A 220 14.71 26.25 -30.33
C ALA A 220 15.04 26.30 -28.82
N ALA A 221 14.36 27.18 -28.06
CA ALA A 221 14.55 27.27 -26.61
C ALA A 221 13.97 26.04 -25.90
N ALA A 222 12.80 25.56 -26.33
CA ALA A 222 12.15 24.39 -25.77
C ALA A 222 13.00 23.12 -25.97
N GLU A 223 13.50 22.89 -27.19
CA GLU A 223 14.36 21.73 -27.49
C GLU A 223 15.68 21.79 -26.73
N SER A 224 16.33 22.96 -26.66
CA SER A 224 17.58 23.12 -25.91
C SER A 224 17.42 22.84 -24.40
N ALA A 225 16.32 23.29 -23.80
CA ALA A 225 16.01 22.97 -22.40
C ALA A 225 15.69 21.48 -22.21
N ALA A 226 15.00 20.87 -23.18
CA ALA A 226 14.62 19.47 -23.14
C ALA A 226 15.84 18.53 -23.30
N ASP A 227 16.86 18.90 -24.08
CA ASP A 227 18.11 18.16 -24.18
C ASP A 227 18.91 18.19 -22.87
N GLN A 228 18.92 19.32 -22.16
CA GLN A 228 19.50 19.40 -20.81
C GLN A 228 18.73 18.53 -19.81
N LEU A 229 17.39 18.59 -19.86
CA LEU A 229 16.53 17.72 -19.06
C LEU A 229 16.80 16.25 -19.35
N ARG A 230 17.01 15.87 -20.62
CA ARG A 230 17.34 14.49 -21.02
C ARG A 230 18.58 13.96 -20.29
N ALA A 231 19.67 14.75 -20.28
CA ALA A 231 20.89 14.38 -19.57
C ALA A 231 20.66 14.23 -18.06
N ARG A 232 19.85 15.13 -17.47
CA ARG A 232 19.50 15.06 -16.05
C ARG A 232 18.63 13.86 -15.72
N LEU A 233 17.65 13.50 -16.56
CA LEU A 233 16.79 12.33 -16.37
C LEU A 233 17.58 11.03 -16.39
N LEU A 234 18.60 10.90 -17.24
CA LEU A 234 19.51 9.75 -17.24
C LEU A 234 20.24 9.61 -15.89
N GLN A 235 20.75 10.71 -15.35
CA GLN A 235 21.38 10.72 -14.03
C GLN A 235 20.38 10.37 -12.92
N LEU A 236 19.21 11.01 -12.91
CA LEU A 236 18.17 10.76 -11.92
C LEU A 236 17.66 9.30 -11.97
N ASN A 237 17.53 8.72 -13.16
CA ASN A 237 17.18 7.31 -13.31
C ASN A 237 18.26 6.41 -12.69
N ALA A 238 19.54 6.67 -12.96
CA ALA A 238 20.64 5.91 -12.37
C ALA A 238 20.67 6.03 -10.84
N ASP A 239 20.44 7.22 -10.30
CA ASP A 239 20.37 7.47 -8.86
C ASP A 239 19.19 6.72 -8.23
N LYS A 240 18.02 6.79 -8.87
CA LYS A 240 16.81 6.13 -8.39
C LYS A 240 16.90 4.61 -8.44
N ILE A 241 17.57 4.04 -9.44
CA ILE A 241 17.81 2.59 -9.50
C ILE A 241 18.62 2.13 -8.28
N ARG A 242 19.66 2.87 -7.88
CA ARG A 242 20.46 2.55 -6.68
C ARG A 242 19.64 2.67 -5.40
N GLU A 243 18.87 3.74 -5.25
CA GLU A 243 17.98 3.94 -4.11
C GLU A 243 16.93 2.81 -3.98
N VAL A 244 16.34 2.39 -5.10
CA VAL A 244 15.37 1.27 -5.09
C VAL A 244 16.06 -0.03 -4.72
N ASP A 245 17.27 -0.31 -5.20
CA ASP A 245 18.03 -1.50 -4.80
C ASP A 245 18.24 -1.55 -3.27
N GLU A 246 18.62 -0.43 -2.65
CA GLU A 246 18.74 -0.33 -1.19
C GLU A 246 17.41 -0.70 -0.48
N HIS A 247 16.27 -0.24 -1.01
CA HIS A 247 14.96 -0.55 -0.44
C HIS A 247 14.59 -2.04 -0.63
N ILE A 248 14.98 -2.65 -1.75
CA ILE A 248 14.78 -4.07 -2.01
C ILE A 248 15.63 -4.92 -1.07
N GLN A 249 16.88 -4.53 -0.78
CA GLN A 249 17.71 -5.25 0.19
C GLN A 249 17.08 -5.24 1.59
N VAL A 250 16.52 -4.10 2.01
CA VAL A 250 15.76 -4.00 3.26
C VAL A 250 14.51 -4.89 3.22
N ALA A 251 13.77 -4.90 2.10
CA ALA A 251 12.59 -5.73 1.94
C ALA A 251 12.90 -7.23 2.11
N ILE A 252 13.95 -7.71 1.44
CA ILE A 252 14.41 -9.09 1.58
C ILE A 252 14.79 -9.37 3.03
N GLN A 253 15.54 -8.47 3.67
CA GLN A 253 15.93 -8.65 5.06
C GLN A 253 14.72 -8.75 6.00
N ASN A 254 13.68 -7.94 5.79
CA ASN A 254 12.47 -7.97 6.60
C ASN A 254 11.63 -9.23 6.37
N VAL A 255 11.55 -9.74 5.13
CA VAL A 255 10.90 -11.04 4.85
C VAL A 255 11.63 -12.17 5.60
N LEU A 256 12.97 -12.17 5.57
CA LEU A 256 13.78 -13.18 6.26
C LEU A 256 13.73 -13.03 7.77
N ALA A 257 13.72 -11.82 8.31
CA ALA A 257 13.56 -11.57 9.74
C ALA A 257 12.18 -12.05 10.24
N ASN A 258 11.13 -11.81 9.47
CA ASN A 258 9.79 -12.33 9.75
C ASN A 258 9.76 -13.88 9.73
N ALA A 259 10.39 -14.51 8.75
CA ALA A 259 10.55 -15.97 8.73
C ALA A 259 11.34 -16.47 9.95
N GLY A 260 12.45 -15.78 10.27
CA GLY A 260 13.28 -15.92 11.47
C GLY A 260 12.44 -16.06 12.74
N TYR A 261 11.68 -15.02 13.03
CA TYR A 261 10.81 -14.96 14.21
C TYR A 261 9.71 -16.03 14.20
N ARG A 262 9.05 -16.24 13.05
CA ARG A 262 7.87 -17.10 13.01
C ARG A 262 8.18 -18.60 13.07
N PHE A 263 9.33 -19.03 12.57
CA PHE A 263 9.66 -20.45 12.43
C PHE A 263 10.82 -20.92 13.30
N TYR A 264 11.80 -20.06 13.61
CA TYR A 264 13.06 -20.48 14.20
C TYR A 264 13.33 -19.92 15.60
N ASP A 265 12.92 -18.68 15.86
CA ASP A 265 13.23 -18.00 17.11
C ASP A 265 12.70 -18.77 18.35
N PRO A 266 13.54 -19.04 19.37
CA PRO A 266 13.12 -19.67 20.61
C PRO A 266 11.96 -18.98 21.33
N TYR A 267 11.83 -17.67 21.19
CA TYR A 267 10.79 -16.81 21.76
C TYR A 267 9.71 -16.41 20.75
N GLY A 268 9.82 -16.88 19.50
CA GLY A 268 8.85 -16.64 18.45
C GLY A 268 7.73 -17.68 18.37
N LEU A 269 7.00 -17.69 17.25
CA LEU A 269 5.78 -18.49 17.10
C LEU A 269 6.04 -19.99 16.89
N LYS A 270 7.22 -20.37 16.42
CA LYS A 270 7.63 -21.77 16.14
C LYS A 270 6.59 -22.56 15.32
N LEU A 271 6.09 -21.97 14.24
CA LEU A 271 5.01 -22.53 13.42
C LEU A 271 5.38 -23.88 12.76
N GLY A 272 6.67 -24.18 12.60
CA GLY A 272 7.19 -25.46 12.12
C GLY A 272 7.03 -25.70 10.62
N THR A 273 5.79 -25.74 10.12
CA THR A 273 5.49 -26.01 8.70
C THR A 273 4.90 -24.77 8.05
N VAL A 274 5.35 -24.44 6.85
CA VAL A 274 4.78 -23.38 6.02
C VAL A 274 3.52 -23.90 5.35
N THR A 275 2.39 -23.24 5.60
CA THR A 275 1.11 -23.48 4.90
C THR A 275 0.55 -22.14 4.41
N MET A 276 -0.60 -22.15 3.73
CA MET A 276 -1.25 -20.88 3.37
C MET A 276 -1.90 -20.17 4.57
N ASP A 277 -2.17 -20.91 5.65
CA ASP A 277 -2.61 -20.34 6.95
C ASP A 277 -1.40 -19.87 7.78
N THR A 278 -0.22 -20.42 7.50
CA THR A 278 1.06 -20.08 8.14
C THR A 278 2.12 -19.76 7.09
N PRO A 279 1.92 -18.72 6.25
CA PRO A 279 2.81 -18.42 5.12
C PRO A 279 4.18 -17.95 5.63
N ILE A 280 5.19 -17.79 4.78
CA ILE A 280 6.46 -17.18 5.19
C ILE A 280 6.23 -15.75 5.69
N MET A 281 5.43 -14.98 4.96
CA MET A 281 4.97 -13.65 5.35
C MET A 281 3.51 -13.46 4.94
N TRP A 282 2.73 -12.79 5.76
CA TRP A 282 1.37 -12.42 5.40
C TRP A 282 1.35 -11.43 4.24
N LYS A 283 0.26 -11.46 3.47
CA LYS A 283 0.01 -10.50 2.40
C LYS A 283 -0.08 -9.10 2.96
N TYR A 284 0.34 -8.12 2.18
CA TYR A 284 0.21 -6.69 2.47
C TYR A 284 -0.95 -6.06 1.72
N PHE A 285 -1.51 -6.76 0.74
CA PHE A 285 -2.61 -6.27 -0.07
C PHE A 285 -3.74 -7.30 -0.16
N TYR A 286 -4.96 -6.78 -0.21
CA TYR A 286 -6.09 -7.55 -0.70
C TYR A 286 -5.88 -7.85 -2.19
N HIS A 287 -6.13 -9.10 -2.57
CA HIS A 287 -6.05 -9.55 -3.95
C HIS A 287 -7.44 -10.01 -4.41
N PRO A 288 -8.05 -9.36 -5.42
CA PRO A 288 -9.46 -9.55 -5.73
C PRO A 288 -9.79 -10.82 -6.52
N ARG A 289 -8.79 -11.57 -7.02
CA ARG A 289 -9.02 -12.74 -7.89
C ARG A 289 -8.26 -13.97 -7.45
N GLY A 290 -8.95 -14.98 -6.91
CA GLY A 290 -8.35 -16.31 -6.70
C GLY A 290 -6.98 -16.28 -6.01
N SER A 291 -6.09 -17.20 -6.42
CA SER A 291 -4.71 -17.24 -5.91
C SER A 291 -3.76 -16.52 -6.87
N ILE A 292 -2.87 -15.69 -6.31
CA ILE A 292 -1.73 -15.13 -7.02
C ILE A 292 -0.78 -16.28 -7.38
N ASN A 293 -0.42 -16.44 -8.66
CA ASN A 293 0.50 -17.48 -9.09
C ASN A 293 1.90 -16.97 -9.45
N ASN A 294 2.02 -15.71 -9.89
CA ASN A 294 3.30 -15.07 -10.19
C ASN A 294 3.15 -13.53 -10.26
N ALA A 295 4.29 -12.84 -10.34
CA ALA A 295 4.36 -11.38 -10.44
C ALA A 295 3.71 -10.83 -11.72
N GLN A 296 3.80 -11.56 -12.84
CA GLN A 296 3.26 -11.12 -14.14
C GLN A 296 1.73 -11.10 -14.14
N GLU A 297 1.09 -12.11 -13.55
CA GLU A 297 -0.36 -12.14 -13.35
C GLU A 297 -0.82 -11.02 -12.40
N ALA A 298 -0.06 -10.77 -11.32
CA ALA A 298 -0.35 -9.66 -10.43
C ALA A 298 -0.27 -8.31 -11.16
N GLU A 299 0.76 -8.10 -11.97
CA GLU A 299 0.93 -6.89 -12.77
C GLU A 299 -0.16 -6.75 -13.86
N ALA A 300 -0.58 -7.85 -14.48
CA ALA A 300 -1.65 -7.84 -15.47
C ALA A 300 -2.97 -7.29 -14.90
N LEU A 301 -3.26 -7.56 -13.61
CA LEU A 301 -4.46 -7.04 -12.95
C LEU A 301 -4.51 -5.53 -12.83
N LEU A 302 -3.36 -4.85 -12.83
CA LEU A 302 -3.29 -3.39 -12.81
C LEU A 302 -3.95 -2.74 -14.05
N ASN A 303 -4.12 -3.53 -15.12
CA ASN A 303 -4.78 -3.12 -16.37
C ASN A 303 -6.26 -3.50 -16.44
N THR A 304 -6.85 -3.95 -15.33
CA THR A 304 -8.23 -4.45 -15.30
C THR A 304 -9.12 -3.58 -14.42
N PRO A 305 -10.46 -3.68 -14.56
CA PRO A 305 -11.40 -3.00 -13.66
C PRO A 305 -11.26 -3.40 -12.18
N ASP A 306 -10.54 -4.48 -11.87
CA ASP A 306 -10.29 -4.91 -10.49
C ASP A 306 -9.11 -4.20 -9.82
N ALA A 307 -8.32 -3.39 -10.57
CA ALA A 307 -7.18 -2.69 -10.00
C ALA A 307 -7.50 -1.85 -8.74
N PRO A 308 -8.62 -1.08 -8.68
CA PRO A 308 -8.99 -0.35 -7.46
C PRO A 308 -9.19 -1.24 -6.23
N ARG A 309 -9.58 -2.52 -6.41
CA ARG A 309 -9.79 -3.46 -5.31
C ARG A 309 -8.49 -4.02 -4.75
N ILE A 310 -7.35 -3.75 -5.36
CA ILE A 310 -6.04 -4.09 -4.79
C ILE A 310 -5.73 -3.06 -3.69
N MET A 311 -6.22 -3.35 -2.49
CA MET A 311 -6.20 -2.44 -1.34
C MET A 311 -5.09 -2.82 -0.35
N ALA A 312 -4.37 -1.83 0.16
CA ALA A 312 -3.33 -2.02 1.15
C ALA A 312 -3.94 -2.38 2.52
N PHE A 313 -3.33 -3.36 3.19
CA PHE A 313 -3.67 -3.72 4.55
C PHE A 313 -3.05 -2.76 5.55
N ASN A 314 -3.70 -2.61 6.71
CA ASN A 314 -3.22 -1.82 7.82
C ASN A 314 -2.31 -2.65 8.74
N GLY A 315 -1.75 -2.00 9.76
CA GLY A 315 -0.87 -2.62 10.74
C GLY A 315 -0.15 -1.56 11.55
N TRP A 316 1.02 -1.91 12.06
CA TRP A 316 1.91 -1.00 12.75
C TRP A 316 3.37 -1.23 12.35
N VAL A 317 4.21 -0.22 12.53
CA VAL A 317 5.63 -0.25 12.16
C VAL A 317 6.45 -0.12 13.45
N MET A 318 7.43 -0.99 13.63
CA MET A 318 8.24 -1.02 14.84
C MET A 318 9.13 0.22 14.92
N GLY A 319 9.02 0.98 16.02
CA GLY A 319 9.85 2.16 16.27
C GLY A 319 9.55 3.37 15.36
N ASP A 320 8.42 3.38 14.64
CA ASP A 320 8.04 4.51 13.78
C ASP A 320 7.26 5.59 14.54
N ASP A 321 7.19 6.79 13.96
CA ASP A 321 6.34 7.88 14.43
C ASP A 321 4.86 7.54 14.16
N PRO A 322 4.02 7.35 15.19
CA PRO A 322 2.61 6.98 15.01
C PRO A 322 1.77 8.08 14.35
N LEU A 323 2.25 9.33 14.31
CA LEU A 323 1.58 10.43 13.61
C LEU A 323 1.84 10.43 12.10
N ARG A 324 2.87 9.70 11.66
CA ARG A 324 3.19 9.57 10.25
C ARG A 324 2.34 8.48 9.60
N ASN A 325 1.58 8.85 8.59
CA ASN A 325 0.84 7.87 7.81
C ASN A 325 1.77 7.11 6.85
N PHE A 326 2.12 5.88 7.23
CA PHE A 326 3.04 5.03 6.47
C PHE A 326 2.52 4.56 5.10
N ALA A 327 1.25 4.82 4.75
CA ALA A 327 0.70 4.53 3.42
C ALA A 327 0.84 5.68 2.42
N GLU A 328 1.25 6.86 2.88
CA GLU A 328 1.48 8.02 2.02
C GLU A 328 2.70 7.86 1.11
N SER A 329 2.73 8.62 0.01
CA SER A 329 3.77 8.52 -1.03
C SER A 329 5.19 8.85 -0.57
N SER A 330 5.35 9.50 0.58
CA SER A 330 6.66 9.77 1.21
C SER A 330 7.21 8.59 2.01
N SER A 331 6.42 7.52 2.17
CA SER A 331 6.79 6.33 2.94
C SER A 331 7.13 5.17 2.03
N ASN A 332 8.15 4.39 2.43
CA ASN A 332 8.57 3.16 1.76
C ASN A 332 8.20 1.89 2.54
N VAL A 333 7.41 2.00 3.61
CA VAL A 333 7.09 0.89 4.54
C VAL A 333 6.54 -0.35 3.83
N TYR A 334 5.62 -0.17 2.88
CA TYR A 334 5.05 -1.28 2.12
C TYR A 334 6.09 -1.94 1.20
N LEU A 335 6.91 -1.14 0.51
CA LEU A 335 7.96 -1.63 -0.39
C LEU A 335 9.06 -2.36 0.40
N ARG A 336 9.46 -1.79 1.55
CA ARG A 336 10.50 -2.33 2.43
C ARG A 336 10.02 -3.45 3.34
N ARG A 337 8.74 -3.83 3.29
CA ARG A 337 8.16 -4.89 4.13
C ARG A 337 8.36 -4.64 5.64
N GLU A 338 8.30 -3.38 6.06
CA GLU A 338 8.51 -2.93 7.45
C GLU A 338 7.22 -3.03 8.30
N LEU A 339 6.07 -3.31 7.67
CA LEU A 339 4.77 -3.35 8.32
C LEU A 339 4.54 -4.68 9.05
N ILE A 340 4.25 -4.62 10.34
CA ILE A 340 3.60 -5.73 11.06
C ILE A 340 2.13 -5.68 10.67
N VAL A 341 1.79 -6.43 9.63
CA VAL A 341 0.51 -6.35 8.92
C VAL A 341 -0.62 -7.10 9.64
N TRP A 342 -1.81 -6.53 9.60
CA TRP A 342 -3.06 -7.21 9.93
C TRP A 342 -3.73 -7.66 8.62
N GLY A 343 -3.52 -8.93 8.26
CA GLY A 343 -3.88 -9.49 6.95
C GLY A 343 -5.39 -9.55 6.66
N ASP A 344 -6.21 -9.21 7.64
CA ASP A 344 -7.67 -9.15 7.62
C ASP A 344 -8.21 -7.72 7.46
N SER A 345 -7.35 -6.70 7.53
CA SER A 345 -7.76 -5.32 7.76
C SER A 345 -7.26 -4.40 6.66
N VAL A 346 -8.15 -3.88 5.80
CA VAL A 346 -7.78 -2.88 4.78
C VAL A 346 -7.67 -1.49 5.40
N LYS A 347 -6.60 -0.77 5.06
CA LYS A 347 -6.34 0.58 5.58
C LYS A 347 -7.24 1.60 4.90
N LEU A 348 -8.03 2.31 5.70
CA LEU A 348 -8.91 3.37 5.20
C LEU A 348 -8.10 4.61 4.84
N ARG A 349 -8.50 5.27 3.76
CA ARG A 349 -7.89 6.49 3.21
C ARG A 349 -8.82 7.66 3.40
N TYR A 350 -8.47 8.51 4.36
CA TYR A 350 -9.12 9.80 4.58
C TYR A 350 -8.35 10.87 3.81
N VAL A 351 -9.04 11.69 3.03
CA VAL A 351 -8.45 12.83 2.32
C VAL A 351 -8.71 14.11 3.09
N GLN A 352 -7.74 15.03 3.07
CA GLN A 352 -7.94 16.37 3.61
C GLN A 352 -8.98 17.13 2.79
N PHE A 353 -9.85 17.82 3.52
CA PHE A 353 -10.82 18.76 2.99
C PHE A 353 -10.09 19.99 2.44
N GLN A 354 -10.17 20.25 1.13
CA GLN A 354 -9.95 21.60 0.61
C GLN A 354 -11.26 22.37 0.74
N SER A 355 -11.25 23.44 1.53
CA SER A 355 -12.41 24.26 1.83
C SER A 355 -12.89 25.04 0.60
N GLU A 356 -13.94 24.55 -0.05
CA GLU A 356 -14.88 25.30 -0.90
C GLU A 356 -16.31 24.70 -0.77
N PRO A 357 -17.39 25.47 -0.99
CA PRO A 357 -18.67 25.37 -0.25
C PRO A 357 -19.62 24.25 -0.70
N TYR A 358 -19.12 23.17 -1.30
CA TYR A 358 -19.94 22.02 -1.68
C TYR A 358 -19.28 20.71 -1.26
N SER A 359 -19.56 20.35 0.00
CA SER A 359 -19.69 18.99 0.54
C SER A 359 -18.73 17.89 0.04
N VAL A 360 -17.76 17.51 0.89
CA VAL A 360 -17.11 16.19 0.80
C VAL A 360 -17.88 15.21 1.68
N HIS A 361 -18.55 14.26 1.04
CA HIS A 361 -19.22 13.15 1.68
C HIS A 361 -18.29 11.92 1.68
N ILE A 362 -18.10 11.29 2.85
CA ILE A 362 -17.99 9.83 2.85
C ILE A 362 -19.38 9.36 2.48
N TYR A 363 -19.58 8.86 1.26
CA TYR A 363 -20.85 8.24 0.90
C TYR A 363 -21.01 6.96 1.74
N TYR A 364 -21.57 7.10 2.94
CA TYR A 364 -22.43 6.06 3.47
C TYR A 364 -23.73 6.14 2.66
N LYS A 365 -23.80 5.46 1.52
CA LYS A 365 -25.12 5.00 1.05
C LYS A 365 -25.66 3.99 2.05
#